data_AF-N1WSR1-F1
#
_entry.id   AF-N1WSR1-F1
#
_cell.length_a   1.000
_cell.length_b   1.000
_cell.length_c   1.000
_cell.angle_alpha   90.00
_cell.angle_beta   90.00
_cell.angle_gamma   90.00
#
_symmetry.space_group_name_H-M   'P 1'
#
loop_
_entity.id
_entity.type
_entity.pdbx_description
1 polymer ?
#
loop_
_entity_poly.entity_id
_entity_poly.type
_entity_poly.pdbx_seq_one_letter_code
_entity_poly.pdbx_strand_id
1 'polypeptide(L)'
;MNDLSKEEKRIFFVDFIRFINAIEFPNENDDQKRIHLLSLEEEQVKRVTYYLQDYEGEGFSLIIVEVDSDTVNLKIYEPHTDDFYEKENIVVRHNILEKYKNTNKDNTYLSVGMMEIIDNKPTVRPNAFLKIPLKSISFYEKEDTEDKE
;
A
#
# COMPACT_ATOMS: atom_id res chain seq x y z
N MET A 1 -17.48 2.10 15.36
CA MET A 1 -17.80 0.97 14.45
C MET A 1 -18.52 1.56 13.26
N ASN A 2 -17.87 1.53 12.10
CA ASN A 2 -18.44 2.00 10.85
C ASN A 2 -19.46 0.95 10.35
N ASP A 3 -20.75 1.29 10.33
CA ASP A 3 -21.89 0.39 9.98
C ASP A 3 -21.98 0.06 8.47
N LEU A 4 -20.84 -0.08 7.81
CA LEU A 4 -20.77 -0.40 6.38
C LEU A 4 -20.98 -1.90 6.15
N SER A 5 -21.81 -2.24 5.17
CA SER A 5 -21.98 -3.60 4.68
C SER A 5 -20.70 -4.14 4.02
N LYS A 6 -20.57 -5.47 3.90
CA LYS A 6 -19.44 -6.11 3.23
C LYS A 6 -19.23 -5.57 1.80
N GLU A 7 -20.32 -5.33 1.08
CA GLU A 7 -20.27 -4.83 -0.30
C GLU A 7 -19.83 -3.36 -0.38
N GLU A 8 -20.27 -2.50 0.55
CA GLU A 8 -19.80 -1.11 0.60
C GLU A 8 -18.30 -1.03 0.93
N LYS A 9 -17.83 -1.85 1.88
CA LYS A 9 -16.40 -1.97 2.21
C LYS A 9 -15.59 -2.40 1.00
N ARG A 10 -16.08 -3.41 0.26
CA ARG A 10 -15.49 -3.86 -1.01
C ARG A 10 -15.40 -2.72 -2.02
N ILE A 11 -16.48 -1.98 -2.25
CA ILE A 11 -16.49 -0.85 -3.20
C ILE A 11 -15.48 0.23 -2.80
N PHE A 12 -15.47 0.65 -1.53
CA PHE A 12 -14.52 1.66 -1.06
C PHE A 12 -13.07 1.22 -1.23
N PHE A 13 -12.77 -0.05 -0.94
CA PHE A 13 -11.42 -0.56 -1.05
C PHE A 13 -11.00 -0.77 -2.50
N VAL A 14 -11.88 -1.30 -3.37
CA VAL A 14 -11.64 -1.41 -4.82
C VAL A 14 -11.34 -0.06 -5.44
N ASP A 15 -12.16 0.95 -5.14
CA ASP A 15 -11.96 2.30 -5.63
C ASP A 15 -10.59 2.81 -5.19
N PHE A 16 -10.27 2.71 -3.89
CA PHE A 16 -8.97 3.15 -3.39
C PHE A 16 -7.80 2.47 -4.10
N ILE A 17 -7.81 1.14 -4.21
CA ILE A 17 -6.74 0.35 -4.85
C ILE A 17 -6.50 0.82 -6.29
N ARG A 18 -7.58 1.08 -7.05
CA ARG A 18 -7.49 1.59 -8.43
C ARG A 18 -6.76 2.91 -8.54
N PHE A 19 -6.87 3.76 -7.52
CA PHE A 19 -6.26 5.09 -7.46
C PHE A 19 -4.94 5.14 -6.69
N ILE A 20 -4.36 4.00 -6.30
CA ILE A 20 -2.99 3.98 -5.79
C ILE A 20 -2.03 4.26 -6.95
N ASN A 21 -1.23 5.30 -6.79
CA ASN A 21 -0.21 5.73 -7.75
C ASN A 21 1.20 5.36 -7.30
N ALA A 22 1.45 5.39 -5.99
CA ALA A 22 2.76 5.10 -5.43
C ALA A 22 2.67 4.31 -4.13
N ILE A 23 3.76 3.61 -3.82
CA ILE A 23 3.99 2.98 -2.52
C ILE A 23 5.30 3.48 -1.94
N GLU A 24 5.27 3.84 -0.66
CA GLU A 24 6.44 4.32 0.05
C GLU A 24 6.72 3.43 1.27
N PHE A 25 7.99 3.08 1.44
CA PHE A 25 8.48 2.22 2.50
C PHE A 25 9.11 3.05 3.61
N PRO A 26 9.07 2.58 4.86
CA PRO A 26 9.64 3.32 5.97
C PRO A 26 11.15 3.44 5.82
N ASN A 27 11.68 4.55 6.32
CA ASN A 27 13.11 4.72 6.47
C ASN A 27 13.61 3.82 7.61
N GLU A 28 14.89 3.41 7.55
CA GLU A 28 15.53 2.57 8.54
C GLU A 28 15.54 3.18 9.96
N ASN A 29 15.35 4.50 10.03
CA ASN A 29 15.35 5.29 11.27
C ASN A 29 13.93 5.68 11.74
N ASP A 30 12.86 5.29 11.04
CA ASP A 30 11.50 5.68 11.42
C ASP A 30 11.02 4.90 12.65
N ASP A 31 10.71 5.63 13.72
CA ASP A 31 10.14 5.05 14.94
C ASP A 31 8.67 4.70 14.69
N GLN A 32 8.36 3.41 14.76
CA GLN A 32 7.22 2.73 14.14
C GLN A 32 7.25 2.72 12.58
N LYS A 33 7.48 1.53 12.01
CA LYS A 33 7.62 1.31 10.58
C LYS A 33 6.28 1.41 9.86
N ARG A 34 6.22 2.20 8.81
CA ARG A 34 4.97 2.48 8.10
C ARG A 34 5.16 2.36 6.59
N ILE A 35 4.31 1.56 5.96
CA ILE A 35 4.18 1.51 4.51
C ILE A 35 3.02 2.40 4.11
N HIS A 36 3.25 3.32 3.17
CA HIS A 36 2.21 4.22 2.67
C HIS A 36 1.73 3.80 1.29
N LEU A 37 0.42 3.63 1.17
CA LEU A 37 -0.27 3.56 -0.12
C LEU A 37 -0.72 4.97 -0.49
N LEU A 38 -0.21 5.49 -1.62
CA LEU A 38 -0.32 6.90 -1.97
C LEU A 38 -1.19 7.07 -3.22
N SER A 39 -2.09 8.05 -3.15
CA SER A 39 -2.95 8.45 -4.27
C SER A 39 -2.81 9.94 -4.57
N LEU A 40 -2.97 10.31 -5.84
CA LEU A 40 -3.13 11.70 -6.27
C LEU A 40 -4.56 12.23 -6.05
N GLU A 41 -5.53 11.35 -5.76
CA GLU A 41 -6.95 11.68 -5.67
C GLU A 41 -7.39 11.87 -4.21
N GLU A 42 -7.54 13.13 -3.77
CA GLU A 42 -7.90 13.48 -2.38
C GLU A 42 -9.15 12.77 -1.88
N GLU A 43 -10.18 12.73 -2.72
CA GLU A 43 -11.48 12.18 -2.38
C GLU A 43 -11.38 10.68 -2.07
N GLN A 44 -10.53 9.96 -2.81
CA GLN A 44 -10.32 8.52 -2.59
C GLN A 44 -9.55 8.26 -1.30
N VAL A 45 -8.54 9.08 -0.99
CA VAL A 45 -7.81 9.01 0.29
C VAL A 45 -8.76 9.28 1.47
N LYS A 46 -9.67 10.25 1.34
CA LYS A 46 -10.68 10.55 2.36
C LYS A 46 -11.65 9.39 2.56
N ARG A 47 -12.22 8.84 1.47
CA ARG A 47 -13.15 7.71 1.51
C ARG A 47 -12.53 6.47 2.14
N VAL A 48 -11.31 6.11 1.74
CA VAL A 48 -10.63 4.95 2.32
C VAL A 48 -10.21 5.19 3.77
N THR A 49 -9.80 6.41 4.13
CA THR A 49 -9.49 6.77 5.51
C THR A 49 -10.72 6.57 6.39
N TYR A 50 -11.88 7.07 5.94
CA TYR A 50 -13.14 6.89 6.65
C TYR A 50 -13.48 5.40 6.82
N TYR A 51 -13.28 4.59 5.79
CA TYR A 51 -13.46 3.14 5.87
C TYR A 51 -12.52 2.50 6.92
N LEU A 52 -11.24 2.88 6.92
CA LEU A 52 -10.18 2.19 7.68
C LEU A 52 -9.95 2.75 9.10
N GLN A 53 -10.47 3.92 9.46
CA GLN A 53 -10.18 4.59 10.75
C GLN A 53 -10.56 3.77 11.99
N ASP A 54 -11.55 2.88 11.86
CA ASP A 54 -12.06 2.00 12.93
C ASP A 54 -11.62 0.53 12.72
N TYR A 55 -10.56 0.27 11.96
CA TYR A 55 -10.13 -1.10 11.67
C TYR A 55 -9.55 -1.80 12.91
N GLU A 56 -10.18 -2.91 13.33
CA GLU A 56 -9.75 -3.76 14.46
C GLU A 56 -9.47 -5.23 14.05
N GLY A 57 -9.31 -5.49 12.76
CA GLY A 57 -9.15 -6.86 12.22
C GLY A 57 -7.74 -7.46 12.36
N GLU A 58 -7.58 -8.70 11.87
CA GLU A 58 -6.31 -9.46 11.91
C GLU A 58 -5.14 -8.81 11.13
N GLY A 59 -5.43 -7.79 10.33
CA GLY A 59 -4.45 -7.09 9.52
C GLY A 59 -4.39 -7.56 8.07
N PHE A 60 -3.88 -6.68 7.22
CA PHE A 60 -3.81 -6.87 5.78
C PHE A 60 -2.58 -7.71 5.41
N SER A 61 -2.66 -8.43 4.30
CA SER A 61 -1.48 -9.07 3.70
C SER A 61 -1.10 -8.34 2.43
N LEU A 62 0.17 -7.92 2.31
CA LEU A 62 0.69 -7.30 1.10
C LEU A 62 1.59 -8.29 0.35
N ILE A 63 1.37 -8.40 -0.95
CA ILE A 63 2.25 -9.11 -1.88
C ILE A 63 2.74 -8.08 -2.88
N ILE A 64 4.06 -7.91 -2.94
CA ILE A 64 4.72 -6.91 -3.77
C ILE A 64 5.57 -7.64 -4.79
N VAL A 65 5.22 -7.47 -6.06
CA VAL A 65 5.92 -8.08 -7.19
C VAL A 65 6.73 -6.98 -7.86
N GLU A 66 8.03 -7.12 -7.86
CA GLU A 66 8.94 -6.19 -8.51
C GLU A 66 8.77 -6.26 -10.03
N VAL A 67 8.57 -5.11 -10.68
CA VAL A 67 8.49 -5.02 -12.15
C VAL A 67 9.82 -4.52 -12.69
N ASP A 68 10.33 -3.43 -12.10
CA ASP A 68 11.64 -2.83 -12.35
C ASP A 68 12.11 -2.07 -11.10
N SER A 69 13.17 -1.26 -11.24
CA SER A 69 13.84 -0.58 -10.14
C SER A 69 13.00 0.48 -9.41
N ASP A 70 11.93 0.97 -10.04
CA ASP A 70 11.08 2.07 -9.59
C ASP A 70 9.58 1.79 -9.76
N THR A 71 9.21 0.56 -10.11
CA THR A 71 7.83 0.12 -10.34
C THR A 71 7.55 -1.26 -9.74
N VAL A 72 6.37 -1.41 -9.13
CA VAL A 72 5.86 -2.68 -8.60
C VAL A 72 4.42 -2.94 -8.99
N ASN A 73 4.05 -4.22 -8.98
CA ASN A 73 2.65 -4.65 -8.89
C ASN A 73 2.35 -5.01 -7.43
N LEU A 74 1.17 -4.60 -6.97
CA LEU A 74 0.72 -4.82 -5.60
C LEU A 74 -0.52 -5.70 -5.60
N LYS A 75 -0.53 -6.72 -4.75
CA LYS A 75 -1.73 -7.44 -4.35
C LYS A 75 -1.96 -7.26 -2.85
N ILE A 76 -3.20 -6.97 -2.47
CA ILE A 76 -3.58 -6.76 -1.08
C ILE A 76 -4.74 -7.69 -0.73
N TYR A 77 -4.57 -8.50 0.30
CA TYR A 77 -5.66 -9.25 0.92
C TYR A 77 -6.34 -8.40 1.99
N GLU A 78 -7.65 -8.23 1.88
CA GLU A 78 -8.47 -7.49 2.84
C GLU A 78 -9.35 -8.46 3.65
N PRO A 79 -9.17 -8.56 4.98
CA PRO A 79 -9.88 -9.56 5.77
C PRO A 79 -11.39 -9.40 5.90
N HIS A 80 -11.95 -8.18 5.82
CA HIS A 80 -13.40 -8.00 5.96
C HIS A 80 -14.19 -8.47 4.73
N THR A 81 -13.60 -8.34 3.55
CA THR A 81 -14.18 -8.76 2.28
C THR A 81 -13.78 -10.18 1.90
N ASP A 82 -12.67 -10.69 2.47
CA ASP A 82 -12.08 -11.99 2.15
C ASP A 82 -11.71 -12.09 0.66
N ASP A 83 -11.19 -10.99 0.11
CA ASP A 83 -10.82 -10.86 -1.30
C ASP A 83 -9.36 -10.39 -1.45
N PHE A 84 -8.79 -10.68 -2.63
CA PHE A 84 -7.56 -10.08 -3.11
C PHE A 84 -7.86 -8.94 -4.08
N TYR A 85 -7.14 -7.83 -3.90
CA TYR A 85 -7.21 -6.66 -4.77
C TYR A 85 -5.85 -6.39 -5.39
N GLU A 86 -5.82 -6.12 -6.68
CA GLU A 86 -4.58 -5.98 -7.44
C GLU A 86 -4.50 -4.59 -8.08
N LYS A 87 -3.28 -4.04 -8.09
CA LYS A 87 -2.95 -2.83 -8.84
C LYS A 87 -1.56 -2.98 -9.44
N GLU A 88 -1.51 -2.77 -10.75
CA GLU A 88 -0.27 -2.84 -11.52
C GLU A 88 0.37 -1.46 -11.69
N ASN A 89 1.68 -1.46 -11.95
CA ASN A 89 2.48 -0.28 -12.32
C ASN A 89 2.40 0.85 -11.28
N ILE A 90 2.61 0.52 -10.01
CA ILE A 90 2.71 1.48 -8.92
C ILE A 90 4.15 1.94 -8.79
N VAL A 91 4.33 3.26 -8.71
CA VAL A 91 5.67 3.86 -8.55
C VAL A 91 6.21 3.61 -7.15
N VAL A 92 7.49 3.32 -7.06
CA VAL A 92 8.24 3.18 -5.81
C VAL A 92 9.55 3.96 -5.94
N ARG A 93 10.12 4.42 -4.82
CA ARG A 93 11.45 5.06 -4.84
C ARG A 93 12.50 4.08 -5.37
N HIS A 94 13.35 4.54 -6.29
CA HIS A 94 14.40 3.75 -6.90
C HIS A 94 15.24 2.97 -5.87
N ASN A 95 15.35 1.65 -6.07
CA ASN A 95 16.09 0.69 -5.23
C ASN A 95 15.67 0.63 -3.74
N ILE A 96 14.48 1.12 -3.36
CA ILE A 96 14.03 1.03 -1.96
C ILE A 96 13.63 -0.39 -1.56
N LEU A 97 13.16 -1.21 -2.51
CA LEU A 97 12.70 -2.57 -2.24
C LEU A 97 13.84 -3.44 -1.74
N GLU A 98 14.99 -3.43 -2.39
CA GLU A 98 16.17 -4.19 -1.95
C GLU A 98 16.59 -3.82 -0.53
N LYS A 99 16.54 -2.53 -0.19
CA LYS A 99 16.83 -2.05 1.16
C LYS A 99 15.80 -2.61 2.14
N TYR A 100 14.51 -2.48 1.84
CA TYR A 100 13.43 -2.87 2.73
C TYR A 100 13.26 -4.40 2.86
N LYS A 101 13.58 -5.19 1.82
CA LYS A 101 13.62 -6.66 1.87
C LYS A 101 14.52 -7.13 3.02
N ASN A 102 15.62 -6.40 3.27
CA ASN A 102 16.64 -6.73 4.27
C ASN A 102 16.46 -6.09 5.65
N THR A 103 15.40 -5.31 5.88
CA THR A 103 15.12 -4.74 7.21
C THR A 103 14.21 -5.64 8.05
N ASN A 104 14.29 -5.48 9.37
CA ASN A 104 13.29 -6.02 10.30
C ASN A 104 11.93 -5.38 9.97
N LYS A 105 10.85 -6.18 9.92
CA LYS A 105 9.50 -5.73 9.55
C LYS A 105 8.50 -5.80 10.72
N ASP A 106 9.02 -6.04 11.93
CA ASP A 106 8.22 -6.08 13.14
C ASP A 106 7.63 -4.69 13.40
N ASN A 107 6.38 -4.68 13.86
CA ASN A 107 5.60 -3.47 14.10
C ASN A 107 5.43 -2.58 12.85
N THR A 108 5.57 -3.14 11.63
CA THR A 108 5.19 -2.44 10.42
C THR A 108 3.67 -2.41 10.28
N TYR A 109 3.12 -1.24 9.95
CA TYR A 109 1.69 -1.06 9.67
C TYR A 109 1.49 -0.37 8.32
N LEU A 110 0.30 -0.55 7.75
CA LEU A 110 -0.16 0.13 6.55
C LEU A 110 -0.78 1.47 6.92
N SER A 111 -0.53 2.45 6.08
CA SER A 111 -1.15 3.76 6.10
C SER A 111 -1.53 4.14 4.67
N VAL A 112 -2.48 5.05 4.55
CA VAL A 112 -2.88 5.64 3.27
C VAL A 112 -2.53 7.13 3.30
N GLY A 113 -2.20 7.70 2.15
CA GLY A 113 -1.78 9.09 2.06
C GLY A 113 -2.08 9.69 0.72
N MET A 114 -2.02 11.02 0.69
CA MET A 114 -2.02 11.75 -0.57
C MET A 114 -0.57 11.98 -1.03
N MET A 115 -0.35 11.91 -2.33
CA MET A 115 0.82 12.49 -2.99
C MET A 115 0.37 13.74 -3.78
N GLU A 116 1.15 14.81 -3.70
CA GLU A 116 0.95 16.03 -4.50
C GLU A 116 2.20 16.30 -5.32
N ILE A 117 2.05 16.88 -6.50
CA ILE A 117 3.19 17.35 -7.31
C ILE A 117 3.23 18.87 -7.19
N ILE A 118 4.18 19.38 -6.39
CA ILE A 118 4.40 20.81 -6.18
C ILE A 118 5.77 21.14 -6.76
N ASP A 119 5.85 22.09 -7.69
CA ASP A 119 7.10 22.48 -8.37
C ASP A 119 7.87 21.29 -8.98
N ASN A 120 7.15 20.36 -9.62
CA ASN A 120 7.68 19.09 -10.17
C ASN A 120 8.34 18.18 -9.13
N LYS A 121 8.02 18.34 -7.84
CA LYS A 121 8.49 17.48 -6.76
C LYS A 121 7.31 16.77 -6.09
N PRO A 122 7.37 15.44 -5.94
CA PRO A 122 6.37 14.72 -5.17
C PRO A 122 6.49 15.08 -3.69
N THR A 123 5.40 15.56 -3.11
CA THR A 123 5.24 15.81 -1.68
C THR A 123 4.23 14.82 -1.14
N VAL A 124 4.61 14.07 -0.11
CA VAL A 124 3.75 13.05 0.49
C VAL A 124 3.10 13.63 1.75
N ARG A 125 1.77 13.51 1.82
CA ARG A 125 0.95 13.85 2.99
C ARG A 125 0.29 12.58 3.52
N PRO A 126 1.00 11.80 4.34
CA PRO A 126 0.46 10.55 4.84
C PRO A 126 -0.56 10.80 5.95
N ASN A 127 -1.55 9.92 6.08
CA ASN A 127 -2.40 9.91 7.26
C ASN A 127 -1.69 9.21 8.42
N ALA A 128 -1.06 10.01 9.29
CA ALA A 128 -0.23 9.49 10.36
C ALA A 128 -1.00 8.88 11.55
N PHE A 129 -2.31 9.14 11.64
CA PHE A 129 -3.17 8.57 12.67
C PHE A 129 -3.67 7.19 12.28
N LEU A 130 -3.79 6.91 10.98
CA LEU A 130 -4.24 5.63 10.48
C LEU A 130 -3.12 4.58 10.59
N LYS A 131 -3.33 3.60 11.47
CA LYS A 131 -2.38 2.50 11.71
C LYS A 131 -3.06 1.16 11.50
N ILE A 132 -3.02 0.67 10.28
CA ILE A 132 -3.66 -0.60 9.93
C ILE A 132 -2.64 -1.73 10.10
N PRO A 133 -2.91 -2.74 10.94
CA PRO A 133 -1.97 -3.81 11.17
C PRO A 133 -1.70 -4.60 9.88
N LEU A 134 -0.48 -5.12 9.78
CA LEU A 134 -0.07 -6.01 8.70
C LEU A 134 0.07 -7.42 9.24
N LYS A 135 -0.68 -8.35 8.65
CA LYS A 135 -0.56 -9.78 8.92
C LYS A 135 0.69 -10.35 8.26
N SER A 136 1.00 -9.92 7.04
CA SER A 136 2.22 -10.31 6.34
C SER A 136 2.60 -9.32 5.23
N ILE A 137 3.88 -9.36 4.85
CA ILE A 137 4.43 -8.65 3.69
C ILE A 137 5.35 -9.62 2.96
N SER A 138 5.07 -9.91 1.69
CA SER A 138 5.86 -10.80 0.85
C SER A 138 6.38 -10.06 -0.38
N PHE A 139 7.61 -10.38 -0.78
CA PHE A 139 8.27 -9.82 -1.95
C PHE A 139 8.55 -10.94 -2.95
N TYR A 140 8.21 -10.69 -4.21
CA TYR A 140 8.53 -11.56 -5.32
C TYR A 140 9.31 -10.76 -6.35
N GLU A 141 10.41 -11.34 -6.83
CA GLU A 141 11.15 -10.79 -7.95
C GLU A 141 10.41 -11.14 -9.23
N LYS A 142 10.61 -10.32 -10.27
CA LYS A 142 10.20 -10.71 -11.61
C LYS A 142 10.86 -12.05 -11.90
N GLU A 143 10.05 -13.08 -12.16
CA GLU A 143 10.61 -14.29 -12.76
C GLU A 143 11.25 -13.81 -14.06
N ASP A 144 12.56 -13.99 -14.18
CA ASP A 144 13.22 -13.90 -15.47
C ASP A 144 12.52 -14.95 -16.34
N THR A 145 11.48 -14.54 -17.06
CA THR A 145 11.12 -15.21 -18.30
C THR A 145 12.32 -14.98 -19.20
N GLU A 146 13.30 -15.86 -19.06
CA GLU A 146 14.16 -16.24 -20.16
C GLU A 146 13.20 -16.57 -21.32
N ASP A 147 12.96 -15.58 -22.17
CA ASP A 147 12.48 -15.79 -23.53
C ASP A 147 13.56 -16.63 -24.22
N LYS A 148 13.48 -17.94 -24.00
CA LYS A 148 14.05 -18.95 -24.88
C LYS A 148 13.02 -19.20 -25.97
N GLU A 149 12.99 -18.35 -26.99
CA GLU A 149 12.69 -18.73 -28.38
C GLU A 149 13.50 -17.87 -29.35
#